data_AF-A0A6G2DHK1-F1
#
_entry.id   AF-A0A6G2DHK1-F1
#
_cell.length_a   1.000
_cell.length_b   1.000
_cell.length_c   1.000
_cell.angle_alpha   90.00
_cell.angle_beta   90.00
_cell.angle_gamma   90.00
#
_symmetry.space_group_name_H-M   'P 1'
#
loop_
_entity.id
_entity.type
_entity.pdbx_description
1 polymer ?
#
loop_
_entity_poly.entity_id
_entity_poly.type
_entity_poly.pdbx_seq_one_letter_code
_entity_poly.pdbx_strand_id
1 'polypeptide(L)'
;NISLDKTETDIIAQIDFAMKREGYEMSFDTMVLTGDNAANPHGIPAANKVENDALLLFDLGVLVNGYASDMTRTVAVGKPDQFKKDIY
;
A
#
# COMPACT_ATOMS: atom_id res chain seq x y z
N ASN A 1 -5.01 -9.14 3.08
CA ASN A 1 -4.58 -9.42 4.47
C ASN A 1 -3.14 -8.99 4.63
N ILE A 2 -2.87 -8.06 5.55
CA ILE A 2 -1.51 -7.61 5.86
C ILE A 2 -0.84 -8.66 6.75
N SER A 3 0.38 -9.11 6.40
CA SER A 3 1.13 -10.13 7.15
C SER A 3 2.62 -10.08 6.81
N LEU A 4 3.48 -10.49 7.75
CA LEU A 4 4.95 -10.46 7.63
C LEU A 4 5.51 -11.47 6.61
N ASP A 5 4.70 -12.43 6.16
CA ASP A 5 5.07 -13.38 5.10
C ASP A 5 4.83 -12.82 3.68
N LYS A 6 4.16 -11.67 3.57
CA LYS A 6 3.81 -11.04 2.30
C LYS A 6 4.81 -9.97 1.90
N THR A 7 4.96 -9.80 0.59
CA THR A 7 5.66 -8.66 0.01
C THR A 7 4.70 -7.50 -0.33
N GLU A 8 5.26 -6.32 -0.59
CA GLU A 8 4.52 -5.20 -1.21
C GLU A 8 3.77 -5.68 -2.47
N THR A 9 4.46 -6.39 -3.37
CA THR A 9 3.86 -6.92 -4.60
C THR A 9 2.77 -7.97 -4.37
N ASP A 10 2.85 -8.80 -3.32
CA ASP A 10 1.78 -9.73 -2.98
C ASP A 10 0.49 -8.99 -2.60
N ILE A 11 0.62 -7.90 -1.85
CA ILE A 11 -0.50 -7.07 -1.40
C ILE A 11 -1.10 -6.32 -2.59
N ILE A 12 -0.26 -5.75 -3.45
CA ILE A 12 -0.70 -5.10 -4.71
C ILE A 12 -1.49 -6.08 -5.56
N ALA A 13 -0.95 -7.28 -5.81
CA ALA A 13 -1.62 -8.30 -6.60
C ALA A 13 -2.98 -8.69 -6.00
N GLN A 14 -3.10 -8.72 -4.67
CA GLN A 14 -4.37 -8.97 -3.99
C GLN A 14 -5.39 -7.84 -4.22
N ILE A 15 -4.96 -6.58 -4.15
CA ILE A 15 -5.82 -5.40 -4.36
C ILE A 15 -6.30 -5.37 -5.81
N ASP A 16 -5.38 -5.44 -6.77
CA ASP A 16 -5.69 -5.36 -8.20
C ASP A 16 -6.60 -6.52 -8.62
N PHE A 17 -6.34 -7.74 -8.13
CA PHE A 17 -7.22 -8.88 -8.38
C PHE A 17 -8.63 -8.65 -7.83
N ALA A 18 -8.74 -8.11 -6.62
CA ALA A 18 -10.04 -7.82 -6.01
C ALA A 18 -10.81 -6.76 -6.80
N MET A 19 -10.18 -5.63 -7.15
CA MET A 19 -10.82 -4.56 -7.91
C MET A 19 -11.23 -5.04 -9.30
N LYS A 20 -10.37 -5.79 -9.99
CA LYS A 20 -10.67 -6.38 -11.29
C LYS A 20 -11.83 -7.38 -11.22
N ARG A 21 -11.93 -8.16 -10.14
CA ARG A 21 -13.05 -9.10 -9.94
C ARG A 21 -14.39 -8.38 -9.77
N GLU A 22 -14.39 -7.20 -9.16
CA GLU A 22 -15.56 -6.33 -9.06
C GLU A 22 -15.84 -5.55 -10.36
N GLY A 23 -14.95 -5.65 -11.37
CA GLY A 23 -15.11 -5.00 -12.67
C GLY A 23 -14.55 -3.58 -12.73
N TYR A 24 -13.74 -3.18 -11.75
CA TYR A 24 -13.07 -1.87 -11.73
C TYR A 24 -11.68 -1.92 -12.38
N GLU A 25 -11.31 -0.81 -13.02
CA GLU A 25 -9.95 -0.53 -13.44
C GLU A 25 -9.27 0.39 -12.42
N MET A 26 -7.96 0.24 -12.21
CA MET A 26 -7.21 1.15 -11.35
C MET A 26 -7.01 2.49 -12.06
N SER A 27 -7.07 3.61 -11.32
CA SER A 27 -6.85 4.95 -11.89
C SER A 27 -5.37 5.27 -12.13
N PHE A 28 -4.48 4.58 -11.42
CA PHE A 28 -3.03 4.61 -11.55
C PHE A 28 -2.46 3.31 -10.97
N ASP A 29 -1.15 3.09 -11.11
CA ASP A 29 -0.49 1.90 -10.57
C ASP A 29 -0.61 1.86 -9.04
N THR A 30 -1.25 0.82 -8.51
CA THR A 30 -1.36 0.58 -7.06
C THR A 30 0.02 0.55 -6.41
N MET A 31 0.21 1.37 -5.38
CA MET A 31 1.46 1.46 -4.64
C MET A 31 1.27 0.96 -3.21
N VAL A 32 2.16 0.05 -2.79
CA VAL A 32 2.29 -0.39 -1.40
C VAL A 32 3.76 -0.34 -1.04
N LEU A 33 4.12 0.38 0.02
CA LEU A 33 5.51 0.56 0.44
C LEU A 33 5.65 0.29 1.94
N THR A 34 6.63 -0.52 2.33
CA THR A 34 6.90 -0.88 3.73
C THR A 34 8.14 -0.17 4.26
N GLY A 35 8.14 0.17 5.56
CA GLY A 35 9.35 0.61 6.27
C GLY A 35 10.03 1.82 5.60
N ASP A 36 11.33 1.71 5.36
CA ASP A 36 12.12 2.76 4.72
C ASP A 36 11.65 3.08 3.29
N ASN A 37 11.07 2.10 2.58
CA ASN A 37 10.52 2.33 1.25
C ASN A 37 9.31 3.28 1.31
N ALA A 38 8.53 3.23 2.40
CA ALA A 38 7.40 4.13 2.62
C ALA A 38 7.82 5.61 2.82
N ALA A 39 9.10 5.86 3.16
CA ALA A 39 9.63 7.22 3.26
C ALA A 39 10.03 7.82 1.90
N ASN A 40 10.06 7.01 0.83
CA ASN A 40 10.35 7.48 -0.52
C ASN A 40 9.03 7.87 -1.22
N PRO A 41 8.78 9.17 -1.49
CA PRO A 41 7.54 9.62 -2.14
C PRO A 41 7.38 9.12 -3.58
N HIS A 42 8.46 8.63 -4.20
CA HIS A 42 8.44 7.95 -5.49
C HIS A 42 9.00 6.52 -5.37
N GLY A 43 8.78 5.88 -4.21
CA GLY A 43 9.16 4.51 -3.97
C GLY A 43 8.54 3.58 -5.00
N ILE A 44 9.34 2.66 -5.52
CA ILE A 44 8.87 1.65 -6.47
C ILE A 44 8.59 0.39 -5.66
N PRO A 45 7.35 -0.14 -5.67
CA PRO A 45 7.07 -1.41 -5.01
C PRO A 45 7.96 -2.54 -5.54
N ALA A 46 8.42 -3.40 -4.64
CA ALA A 46 9.29 -4.51 -4.97
C ALA A 46 8.93 -5.76 -4.16
N ALA A 47 9.76 -6.79 -4.21
CA ALA A 47 9.61 -7.99 -3.39
C ALA A 47 10.02 -7.76 -1.91
N ASN A 48 9.93 -6.53 -1.40
CA ASN A 48 10.21 -6.21 -0.01
C ASN A 48 9.13 -6.83 0.86
N LYS A 49 9.52 -7.61 1.88
CA LYS A 49 8.58 -8.16 2.85
C LYS A 49 8.05 -7.08 3.76
N VAL A 50 6.79 -7.19 4.15
CA VAL A 50 6.19 -6.33 5.18
C VAL A 50 7.04 -6.40 6.45
N GLU A 51 7.43 -5.23 6.95
CA GLU A 51 8.26 -5.09 8.13
C GLU A 51 7.41 -5.01 9.40
N ASN A 52 7.89 -5.62 10.49
CA ASN A 52 7.27 -5.47 11.80
C ASN A 52 7.73 -4.16 12.46
N ASP A 53 6.87 -3.57 13.31
CA ASP A 53 7.10 -2.31 14.02
C ASP A 53 7.38 -1.11 13.09
N ALA A 54 6.78 -1.17 11.90
CA ALA A 54 6.96 -0.23 10.80
C ALA A 54 5.61 0.38 10.33
N LEU A 55 5.71 1.39 9.47
CA LEU A 55 4.58 1.94 8.74
C LEU A 55 4.48 1.27 7.36
N LEU A 56 3.25 1.03 6.91
CA LEU A 56 2.92 0.48 5.61
C LEU A 56 2.02 1.47 4.88
N LEU A 57 2.54 2.06 3.79
CA LEU A 57 1.85 3.04 2.95
C LEU A 57 1.09 2.31 1.85
N PHE A 58 -0.12 2.77 1.57
CA PHE A 58 -0.98 2.38 0.47
C PHE A 58 -1.35 3.64 -0.30
N ASP A 59 -1.26 3.58 -1.62
CA ASP A 59 -1.77 4.61 -2.51
C ASP A 59 -2.44 3.96 -3.72
N LEU A 60 -3.74 4.20 -3.86
CA LEU A 60 -4.53 3.54 -4.90
C LEU A 60 -5.83 4.28 -5.20
N GLY A 61 -6.37 4.01 -6.37
CA GLY A 61 -7.67 4.51 -6.79
C GLY A 61 -8.25 3.69 -7.92
N VAL A 62 -9.54 3.88 -8.20
CA VAL A 62 -10.26 3.19 -9.26
C VAL A 62 -10.93 4.17 -10.21
N LEU A 63 -11.20 3.71 -11.43
CA LEU A 63 -12.01 4.40 -12.41
C LEU A 63 -13.45 3.90 -12.35
N VAL A 64 -14.40 4.83 -12.26
CA VAL A 64 -15.84 4.56 -12.30
C VAL A 64 -16.52 5.57 -13.21
N ASN A 65 -17.18 5.09 -14.28
CA ASN A 65 -17.91 5.93 -15.24
C ASN A 65 -17.10 7.11 -15.81
N GLY A 66 -15.80 6.92 -16.02
CA GLY A 66 -14.88 7.97 -16.51
C GLY A 66 -14.37 8.93 -15.43
N TYR A 67 -14.68 8.71 -14.16
CA TYR A 67 -14.15 9.48 -13.03
C TYR A 67 -13.10 8.67 -12.27
N ALA A 68 -12.00 9.32 -11.90
CA ALA A 68 -10.94 8.73 -11.09
C ALA A 68 -11.14 9.02 -9.61
N SER A 69 -10.95 8.00 -8.77
CA SER A 69 -10.70 8.17 -7.34
C SER A 69 -9.20 8.12 -7.04
N ASP A 70 -8.84 8.61 -5.87
CA ASP A 70 -7.48 8.59 -5.32
C ASP A 70 -7.56 8.56 -3.78
N MET A 71 -6.80 7.66 -3.15
CA MET A 71 -6.77 7.51 -1.70
C MET A 71 -5.43 6.92 -1.24
N THR A 72 -4.76 7.71 -0.40
CA THR A 72 -3.58 7.26 0.33
C THR A 72 -3.94 6.91 1.79
N ARG A 73 -3.42 5.79 2.31
CA ARG A 73 -3.49 5.45 3.73
C ARG A 73 -2.19 4.83 4.20
N THR A 74 -1.75 5.26 5.37
CA THR A 74 -0.68 4.61 6.11
C THR A 74 -1.28 3.82 7.27
N VAL A 75 -0.74 2.64 7.54
CA VAL A 75 -1.10 1.84 8.71
C VAL A 75 0.14 1.36 9.45
N ALA A 76 0.01 1.18 10.76
CA ALA A 76 1.06 0.58 11.58
C ALA A 76 1.00 -0.96 11.49
N VAL A 77 2.15 -1.59 11.28
CA VAL A 77 2.35 -3.03 11.44
C VAL A 77 3.14 -3.24 12.73
N GLY A 78 2.60 -4.04 13.67
CA GLY A 78 3.22 -4.22 14.98
C GLY A 78 3.10 -2.97 15.87
N LYS A 79 4.19 -2.58 16.53
CA LYS A 79 4.28 -1.45 17.45
C LYS A 79 5.39 -0.48 17.02
N PRO A 80 5.09 0.48 16.13
CA PRO A 80 6.02 1.53 15.76
C PRO A 80 6.56 2.29 16.98
N ASP A 81 7.80 2.78 16.86
CA ASP A 81 8.42 3.64 17.86
C ASP A 81 7.71 5.00 17.98
N GLN A 82 8.15 5.83 18.92
CA GLN A 82 7.52 7.13 19.16
C GLN A 82 7.66 8.07 17.95
N PHE A 83 8.82 8.07 17.28
CA PHE A 83 9.02 8.93 16.11
C PHE A 83 8.04 8.61 14.99
N LYS A 84 7.85 7.33 14.67
CA LYS A 84 6.88 6.88 13.65
C LYS A 84 5.43 7.24 14.00
N LYS A 85 5.09 7.31 15.29
CA LYS A 85 3.77 7.77 15.74
C LYS A 85 3.63 9.28 15.66
N ASP A 86 4.70 10.02 15.90
CA ASP A 86 4.69 11.49 15.86
C ASP A 86 4.55 12.03 14.43
N ILE A 87 5.02 11.28 13.43
CA ILE A 87 4.92 11.64 12.00
C ILE A 87 3.68 11.07 11.29
N TYR A 88 2.88 10.25 11.98
CA TYR A 88 1.64 9.67 11.46
C TYR A 88 0.47 10.66 11.58
#